data_AF-A0A0F9NEH9-F1
#
_entry.id   AF-A0A0F9NEH9-F1
#
_cell.length_a   1.000
_cell.length_b   1.000
_cell.length_c   1.000
_cell.angle_alpha   90.00
_cell.angle_beta   90.00
_cell.angle_gamma   90.00
#
_symmetry.space_group_name_H-M   'P 1'
#
loop_
_entity.id
_entity.type
_entity.pdbx_description
1 polymer ?
#
loop_
_entity_poly.entity_id
_entity_poly.type
_entity_poly.pdbx_seq_one_letter_code
_entity_poly.pdbx_strand_id
1 'polypeptide(L)' 'MHFKLKFDTDNDAFATDWQNEVTAILQDVAEAIEGGCLSSSIHDSNGNTVGRFFATLETPYAVQFRPADPR' A
#
# COMPACT_ATOMS: atom_id res chain seq x y z
N MET A 1 0.04 13.94 1.28
CA MET A 1 0.07 12.49 1.04
C MET A 1 -0.32 11.82 2.34
N HIS A 2 -1.34 10.97 2.30
CA HIS A 2 -1.72 10.15 3.46
C HIS A 2 -1.39 8.70 3.11
N PHE A 3 -0.48 8.11 3.88
CA PHE A 3 -0.09 6.71 3.72
C PHE A 3 -0.47 5.96 4.99
N LYS A 4 -1.21 4.86 4.83
CA LYS A 4 -1.54 3.94 5.91
C LYS A 4 -1.26 2.52 5.42
N LEU A 5 -0.48 1.79 6.21
CA LEU A 5 -0.18 0.39 5.99
C LEU A 5 -0.76 -0.43 7.14
N LYS A 6 -1.52 -1.46 6.81
CA LYS A 6 -2.05 -2.44 7.76
C LYS A 6 -2.01 -3.82 7.11
N PHE A 7 -1.46 -4.79 7.82
CA PHE A 7 -1.49 -6.20 7.46
C PHE A 7 -1.60 -7.04 8.73
N ASP A 8 -2.06 -8.27 8.56
CA ASP A 8 -2.23 -9.26 9.62
C ASP A 8 -0.93 -10.03 9.84
N THR A 9 -0.60 -10.30 11.10
CA THR A 9 0.57 -11.09 11.50
C THR A 9 0.17 -12.36 12.23
N ASP A 10 -1.13 -12.66 12.33
CA ASP A 10 -1.66 -13.83 13.02
C ASP A 10 -1.61 -15.08 12.13
N ASN A 11 -0.41 -15.44 11.67
CA ASN A 11 -0.17 -16.67 10.93
C ASN A 11 1.24 -17.25 11.19
N ASP A 12 1.46 -18.47 10.72
CA ASP A 12 2.69 -19.23 10.98
C ASP A 12 3.97 -18.59 10.40
N ALA A 13 3.86 -17.74 9.36
CA ALA A 13 5.01 -17.03 8.79
C ALA A 13 5.67 -16.10 9.82
N PHE A 14 4.89 -15.56 10.75
CA PHE A 14 5.36 -14.66 11.79
C PHE A 14 5.75 -15.38 13.09
N ALA A 15 5.63 -16.71 13.18
CA ALA A 15 5.80 -17.41 14.46
C ALA A 15 7.26 -17.45 14.95
N THR A 16 8.24 -17.46 14.05
CA THR A 16 9.66 -17.67 14.40
C THR A 16 10.50 -16.40 14.31
N ASP A 17 10.39 -15.66 13.21
CA ASP A 17 11.23 -14.47 12.93
C ASP A 17 10.36 -13.34 12.38
N TRP A 18 9.37 -12.92 13.17
CA TRP A 18 8.39 -11.91 12.78
C TRP A 18 9.03 -10.58 12.39
N GLN A 19 10.17 -10.21 12.98
CA GLN A 19 10.86 -8.95 12.65
C GLN A 19 11.35 -8.97 11.22
N ASN A 20 11.95 -10.08 10.78
CA ASN A 20 12.45 -10.23 9.44
C ASN A 20 11.31 -10.27 8.42
N GLU A 21 10.23 -11.00 8.71
CA GLU A 21 9.04 -11.04 7.87
C GLU A 21 8.39 -9.65 7.70
N VAL A 22 8.22 -8.92 8.80
CA VAL A 22 7.73 -7.53 8.77
C VAL A 22 8.67 -6.63 7.98
N THR A 23 9.98 -6.81 8.13
CA THR A 23 10.99 -6.01 7.40
C THR A 23 10.92 -6.25 5.90
N ALA A 24 10.80 -7.51 5.48
CA ALA A 24 10.64 -7.88 4.07
C ALA A 24 9.38 -7.26 3.47
N ILE A 25 8.24 -7.38 4.17
CA ILE A 25 6.97 -6.74 3.76
C ILE A 25 7.13 -5.23 3.61
N LEU A 26 7.80 -4.56 4.54
CA LEU A 26 8.01 -3.11 4.48
C LEU A 26 8.91 -2.70 3.30
N GLN A 27 9.94 -3.50 2.99
CA GLN A 27 10.82 -3.28 1.83
C GLN A 27 10.04 -3.44 0.53
N ASP A 28 9.28 -4.53 0.36
CA ASP A 28 8.46 -4.77 -0.83
C ASP A 28 7.47 -3.64 -1.09
N VAL A 29 6.82 -3.14 -0.03
CA VAL A 29 5.89 -2.01 -0.14
C VAL A 29 6.62 -0.74 -0.54
N ALA A 30 7.81 -0.49 0.02
CA ALA A 30 8.61 0.68 -0.34
C ALA A 30 9.07 0.64 -1.81
N GLU A 31 9.58 -0.49 -2.27
CA GLU A 31 9.99 -0.70 -3.67
C GLU A 31 8.81 -0.55 -4.64
N ALA A 32 7.64 -1.09 -4.28
CA ALA A 32 6.44 -0.93 -5.10
C ALA A 32 6.04 0.54 -5.25
N ILE A 33 6.09 1.32 -4.16
CA ILE A 33 5.79 2.76 -4.19
C ILE A 33 6.84 3.51 -5.01
N GLU A 34 8.13 3.19 -4.86
CA GLU A 34 9.21 3.77 -5.66
C GLU A 34 9.00 3.51 -7.17
N GLY A 35 8.53 2.31 -7.52
CA GLY A 35 8.15 1.94 -8.89
C GLY A 35 6.85 2.56 -9.41
N GLY A 36 6.17 3.40 -8.61
CA GLY A 36 4.90 4.05 -8.98
C GLY A 36 3.65 3.21 -8.75
N CYS A 37 3.77 2.03 -8.14
CA CYS A 37 2.64 1.20 -7.74
C CYS A 37 2.08 1.69 -6.39
N LEU A 38 1.01 2.48 -6.46
CA LEU A 38 0.38 3.09 -5.30
C LEU A 38 -0.61 2.18 -4.56
N SER A 39 -0.85 0.97 -5.04
CA SER A 39 -1.67 -0.02 -4.34
C SER A 39 -1.33 -1.43 -4.77
N SER A 40 -1.05 -2.32 -3.81
CA SER A 40 -0.86 -3.75 -4.08
C SER A 40 -1.25 -4.60 -2.87
N SER A 41 -1.55 -5.88 -3.14
CA SER A 41 -1.70 -6.89 -2.10
C SER A 41 -0.35 -7.17 -1.44
N ILE A 42 -0.37 -7.38 -0.13
CA ILE A 42 0.81 -7.73 0.68
C ILE A 42 0.77 -9.23 0.88
N HIS A 43 1.90 -9.89 0.65
CA HIS A 43 2.05 -11.32 0.84
C HIS A 43 3.11 -11.58 1.90
N ASP A 44 2.91 -12.64 2.67
CA ASP A 44 3.96 -13.20 3.52
C ASP A 44 4.92 -14.08 2.70
N SER A 45 6.00 -14.54 3.33
CA SER A 45 6.98 -15.48 2.76
C SER A 45 6.40 -16.84 2.35
N ASN A 46 5.24 -17.20 2.89
CA ASN A 46 4.50 -18.41 2.51
C ASN A 46 3.57 -18.18 1.31
N GLY A 47 3.47 -16.94 0.80
CA GLY A 47 2.62 -16.55 -0.32
C GLY A 47 1.17 -16.24 0.05
N ASN A 48 0.82 -16.21 1.34
CA ASN A 48 -0.52 -15.86 1.78
C ASN A 48 -0.72 -14.34 1.70
N THR A 49 -1.89 -13.90 1.24
CA THR A 49 -2.24 -12.48 1.31
C THR A 49 -2.57 -12.10 2.76
N VAL A 50 -1.76 -11.21 3.34
CA VAL A 50 -1.89 -10.73 4.72
C VAL A 50 -2.44 -9.30 4.80
N GLY A 51 -2.56 -8.61 3.68
CA GLY A 51 -3.13 -7.27 3.65
C GLY A 51 -3.09 -6.62 2.29
N ARG A 52 -3.32 -5.31 2.27
CA ARG A 52 -3.20 -4.46 1.09
C ARG A 52 -2.78 -3.06 1.50
N PHE A 53 -1.92 -2.43 0.72
CA PHE A 53 -1.53 -1.04 0.94
C PHE A 53 -2.17 -0.10 -0.09
N PHE A 54 -2.34 1.16 0.32
CA PHE A 54 -2.81 2.25 -0.53
C PHE A 54 -2.02 3.52 -0.22
N ALA A 55 -1.36 4.07 -1.23
CA ALA A 55 -0.59 5.30 -1.20
C ALA A 55 -1.32 6.37 -2.03
N THR A 56 -2.40 6.92 -1.51
CA THR A 56 -3.15 7.95 -2.22
C THR A 56 -2.50 9.33 -2.06
N LEU A 57 -2.29 10.01 -3.18
CA LEU A 57 -2.18 11.46 -3.18
C LEU A 57 -3.57 12.02 -2.91
N GLU A 58 -3.84 12.48 -1.69
CA GLU A 58 -4.97 13.39 -1.52
C GLU A 58 -4.69 14.61 -2.40
N THR A 59 -5.45 14.75 -3.48
CA THR A 59 -5.51 15.99 -4.23
C THR A 59 -6.49 16.91 -3.50
N PRO A 60 -6.04 17.98 -2.83
CA PRO A 60 -6.95 18.90 -2.14
C PRO A 60 -7.82 19.74 -3.10
N TYR A 61 -7.74 19.52 -4.41
CA TYR A 61 -8.57 20.21 -5.39
C TYR A 61 -9.41 19.22 -6.18
N ALA A 62 -10.69 19.16 -5.84
CA ALA A 62 -11.71 18.86 -6.81
C ALA A 62 -11.54 19.87 -7.96
N VAL A 63 -10.97 19.42 -9.07
CA VAL A 63 -11.04 20.18 -10.31
C VAL A 63 -12.53 20.17 -10.69
N GLN A 64 -13.26 21.20 -10.26
CA GLN A 64 -14.56 21.48 -10.83
C GLN A 64 -14.29 21.79 -12.29
N PHE A 65 -14.46 20.80 -13.15
CA PHE A 65 -14.62 21.03 -14.57
C PHE A 65 -15.86 21.92 -14.72
N ARG A 66 -15.64 23.24 -14.78
CA ARG A 66 -16.65 24.12 -15.33
C ARG A 66 -16.81 23.69 -16.80
N PRO A 67 -18.00 23.23 -17.23
CA PRO A 67 -18.23 23.09 -18.66
C PRO A 67 -17.93 24.45 -19.29
N ALA A 68 -17.21 24.44 -20.41
CA ALA A 68 -16.89 25.66 -21.14
C ALA A 68 -18.18 26.45 -21.37
N ASP A 69 -18.17 27.71 -20.91
CA ASP A 69 -19.28 28.63 -21.07
C ASP A 69 -19.62 28.74 -22.56
N PRO A 70 -20.79 28.26 -23.01
CA PRO A 70 -21.16 28.43 -24.40
C PRO A 70 -21.74 29.83 -24.58
N ARG A 71 -20.82 30.77 -24.80
CA ARG A 71 -20.95 32.12 -25.38
C ARG A 71 -21.33 33.28 -24.46
#